data_AF-A0A8I2K753-F1
#
_entry.id   AF-A0A8I2K753-F1
#
_cell.length_a   1.000
_cell.length_b   1.000
_cell.length_c   1.000
_cell.angle_alpha   90.00
_cell.angle_beta   90.00
_cell.angle_gamma   90.00
#
_symmetry.space_group_name_H-M   'P 1'
#
loop_
_entity.id
_entity.type
_entity.pdbx_description
1 polymer ?
#
loop_
_entity_poly.entity_id
_entity_poly.type
_entity_poly.pdbx_seq_one_letter_code
_entity_poly.pdbx_strand_id
1 'polypeptide(L)'
;MAPDGRLKYIFDKTSGLQDENVKYVFEDIQGNLWLALNNGISRIEYKSPFFLYPDLPGLVQSVVRHHNALYAGTSQGLFVLRSKSKTFRPVTGMSGNCWSLLSSED
;
A
#
# COMPACT_ATOMS: atom_id res chain seq x y z
N MET A 1 3.82 -8.34 -15.59
CA MET A 1 2.75 -7.69 -16.39
C MET A 1 1.44 -8.39 -16.11
N ALA A 2 0.31 -7.67 -16.05
CA ALA A 2 -0.97 -8.34 -16.24
C ALA A 2 -1.01 -8.93 -17.66
N PRO A 3 -1.70 -10.05 -17.92
CA PRO A 3 -1.74 -10.68 -19.24
C PRO A 3 -2.21 -9.74 -20.37
N ASP A 4 -2.91 -8.66 -20.00
CA ASP A 4 -3.43 -7.61 -20.88
C ASP A 4 -2.43 -6.45 -21.14
N GLY A 5 -1.20 -6.54 -20.63
CA GLY A 5 -0.18 -5.51 -20.78
C GLY A 5 -0.41 -4.24 -19.95
N ARG A 6 -1.36 -4.25 -19.00
CA ARG A 6 -1.59 -3.07 -18.15
C ARG A 6 -0.45 -2.78 -17.19
N LEU A 7 -0.09 -1.50 -17.09
CA LEU A 7 0.82 -0.97 -16.08
C LEU A 7 0.22 -1.17 -14.68
N LYS A 8 0.96 -1.83 -13.79
CA LYS A 8 0.51 -2.13 -12.42
C LYS A 8 1.21 -1.27 -11.36
N TYR A 9 2.51 -1.01 -11.54
CA TYR A 9 3.34 -0.25 -10.61
C TYR A 9 4.29 0.66 -11.39
N ILE A 10 4.59 1.81 -10.78
CA ILE A 10 5.69 2.70 -11.16
C ILE A 10 6.59 2.75 -9.92
N PHE A 11 7.89 2.51 -10.13
CA PHE A 11 8.90 2.63 -9.08
C PHE A 11 9.91 3.69 -9.53
N ASP A 12 10.00 4.76 -8.74
CA ASP A 12 10.85 5.93 -8.97
C ASP A 12 11.50 6.36 -7.64
N LYS A 13 12.17 7.51 -7.61
CA LYS A 13 12.75 8.03 -6.36
C LYS A 13 11.73 8.20 -5.23
N THR A 14 10.49 8.56 -5.55
CA THR A 14 9.43 8.71 -4.53
C THR A 14 8.99 7.37 -3.95
N SER A 15 9.19 6.29 -4.71
CA SER A 15 8.93 4.91 -4.28
C SER A 15 10.11 4.30 -3.52
N GLY A 16 11.21 5.03 -3.33
CA GLY A 16 12.42 4.56 -2.67
C GLY A 16 13.50 4.00 -3.60
N LEU A 17 13.34 4.12 -4.93
CA LEU A 17 14.39 3.73 -5.87
C LEU A 17 15.58 4.70 -5.75
N GLN A 18 16.79 4.17 -5.61
CA GLN A 18 17.98 5.00 -5.35
C GLN A 18 18.40 5.86 -6.55
N ASP A 19 18.23 5.34 -7.77
CA ASP A 19 18.57 5.99 -9.03
C ASP A 19 17.67 5.43 -10.14
N GLU A 20 17.20 6.31 -11.03
CA GLU A 20 16.28 6.00 -12.11
C GLU A 20 17.01 5.43 -13.34
N ASN A 21 18.35 5.52 -13.37
CA ASN A 21 19.18 4.96 -14.43
C ASN A 21 19.42 3.46 -14.21
N VAL A 22 18.42 2.66 -14.55
CA VAL A 22 18.51 1.18 -14.51
C VAL A 22 19.34 0.68 -15.68
N LYS A 23 20.44 -0.04 -15.38
CA LYS A 23 21.34 -0.64 -16.38
C LYS A 23 21.03 -2.10 -16.65
N TYR A 24 20.54 -2.81 -15.62
CA TYR A 24 20.18 -4.22 -15.72
C TYR A 24 19.10 -4.57 -14.73
N VAL A 25 18.27 -5.55 -15.09
CA VAL A 25 17.19 -6.09 -14.26
C VAL A 25 17.33 -7.61 -14.21
N PHE A 26 17.33 -8.16 -13.00
CA PHE A 26 17.32 -9.59 -12.73
C PHE A 26 16.13 -9.93 -11.84
N GLU A 27 15.36 -10.96 -12.17
CA GLU A 27 14.29 -11.49 -11.31
C GLU A 27 14.82 -12.71 -10.54
N ASP A 28 14.70 -12.68 -9.21
CA ASP A 28 15.07 -13.82 -8.37
C ASP A 28 13.98 -14.89 -8.31
N ILE A 29 14.28 -16.03 -7.70
CA ILE A 29 13.35 -17.18 -7.59
C ILE A 29 12.08 -16.88 -6.78
N GLN A 30 12.07 -15.83 -5.96
CA GLN A 30 10.90 -15.37 -5.20
C GLN A 30 10.08 -14.35 -6.00
N GLY A 31 10.56 -13.96 -7.19
CA GLY A 31 9.93 -13.01 -8.08
C GLY A 31 10.19 -11.56 -7.69
N ASN A 32 11.22 -11.27 -6.89
CA ASN A 32 11.65 -9.89 -6.62
C ASN A 32 12.60 -9.42 -7.73
N LEU A 33 12.62 -8.11 -7.99
CA LEU A 33 13.49 -7.52 -9.00
C LEU A 33 14.74 -6.93 -8.36
N TRP A 34 15.90 -7.33 -8.85
CA TRP A 34 17.20 -6.74 -8.53
C TRP A 34 17.60 -5.82 -9.67
N LEU A 35 17.87 -4.56 -9.34
CA LEU A 35 18.20 -3.51 -10.29
C LEU A 35 19.65 -3.10 -10.11
N ALA A 36 20.45 -3.23 -11.16
CA ALA A 36 21.76 -2.59 -11.23
C ALA A 36 21.58 -1.14 -11.67
N LEU A 37 22.02 -0.21 -10.84
CA LEU A 37 21.88 1.24 -11.04
C LEU A 37 23.25 1.86 -11.30
N ASN A 38 23.34 3.14 -11.69
CA ASN A 38 24.66 3.81 -11.74
C ASN A 38 25.32 3.82 -10.36
N ASN A 39 24.53 4.09 -9.31
CA ASN A 39 25.01 4.30 -7.94
C ASN A 39 24.57 3.19 -6.98
N GLY A 40 24.72 1.93 -7.37
CA GLY A 40 24.50 0.78 -6.49
C GLY A 40 23.43 -0.18 -7.00
N ILE A 41 22.72 -0.80 -6.05
CA ILE A 41 21.77 -1.88 -6.32
C ILE A 41 20.50 -1.63 -5.51
N SER A 42 19.34 -1.75 -6.16
CA SER A 42 18.04 -1.72 -5.49
C SER A 42 17.30 -3.04 -5.65
N ARG A 43 16.55 -3.44 -4.63
CA ARG A 43 15.66 -4.62 -4.65
C ARG A 43 14.21 -4.16 -4.54
N ILE A 44 13.36 -4.60 -5.48
CA ILE A 44 11.93 -4.31 -5.50
C ILE A 44 11.15 -5.59 -5.15
N GLU A 45 10.45 -5.55 -4.02
CA GLU A 45 9.59 -6.62 -3.52
C GLU A 45 8.11 -6.36 -3.86
N TYR A 46 7.79 -6.31 -5.15
CA TYR A 46 6.44 -5.92 -5.60
C TYR A 46 5.35 -6.99 -5.35
N LYS A 47 5.74 -8.21 -5.00
CA LYS A 47 4.85 -9.30 -4.55
C LYS A 47 4.76 -9.40 -3.02
N SER A 48 5.33 -8.44 -2.28
CA SER A 48 5.27 -8.44 -0.82
C SER A 48 3.82 -8.47 -0.33
N PRO A 49 3.48 -9.30 0.68
CA PRO A 49 2.17 -9.28 1.31
C PRO A 49 1.96 -8.03 2.17
N PHE A 50 3.02 -7.25 2.43
CA PHE A 50 2.97 -6.08 3.30
C PHE A 50 2.82 -4.78 2.51
N PHE A 51 1.91 -3.92 2.97
CA PHE A 51 1.75 -2.54 2.51
C PHE A 51 1.83 -1.61 3.71
N LEU A 52 2.61 -0.54 3.59
CA LEU A 52 2.73 0.49 4.62
C LEU A 52 1.78 1.66 4.29
N TYR A 53 1.07 2.14 5.31
CA TYR A 53 0.21 3.32 5.23
C TYR A 53 0.65 4.34 6.29
N PRO A 54 1.76 5.07 6.06
CA PRO A 54 2.37 5.93 7.09
C PRO A 54 1.52 7.17 7.41
N ASP A 55 0.69 7.61 6.47
CA ASP A 55 -0.07 8.86 6.57
C ASP A 55 -1.46 8.69 7.18
N LEU A 56 -1.73 7.56 7.84
CA LEU A 56 -3.02 7.32 8.48
C LEU A 56 -3.13 8.16 9.77
N PRO A 57 -4.11 9.09 9.90
CA PRO A 57 -4.16 9.98 11.05
C PRO A 57 -4.52 9.28 12.35
N GLY A 58 -3.75 9.54 13.41
CA GLY A 58 -3.98 9.02 14.75
C GLY A 58 -3.50 7.59 14.97
N LEU A 59 -3.62 7.11 16.22
CA LEU A 59 -3.30 5.73 16.57
C LEU A 59 -4.37 4.80 16.01
N VAL A 60 -3.98 3.80 15.23
CA VAL A 60 -4.89 2.76 14.74
C VAL A 60 -5.25 1.83 15.89
N GLN A 61 -6.54 1.69 16.16
CA GLN A 61 -7.06 0.88 17.27
C GLN A 61 -7.80 -0.36 16.79
N SER A 62 -8.44 -0.27 15.61
CA SER A 62 -9.19 -1.38 15.03
C SER A 62 -9.13 -1.34 13.51
N VAL A 63 -9.08 -2.51 12.88
CA VAL A 63 -9.13 -2.66 11.42
C VAL A 63 -10.11 -3.77 11.08
N VAL A 64 -11.04 -3.51 10.15
CA VAL A 64 -11.98 -4.53 9.66
C VAL A 64 -12.12 -4.43 8.15
N ARG A 65 -12.36 -5.56 7.50
CA ARG A 65 -12.73 -5.60 6.08
C ARG A 65 -14.24 -5.77 5.96
N HIS A 66 -14.89 -4.92 5.17
CA HIS A 66 -16.32 -4.98 4.91
C HIS A 66 -16.60 -4.57 3.45
N HIS A 67 -17.39 -5.36 2.72
CA HIS A 67 -17.73 -5.12 1.30
C HIS A 67 -16.56 -4.67 0.42
N ASN A 68 -15.46 -5.43 0.46
CA ASN A 68 -14.24 -5.17 -0.32
C ASN A 68 -13.55 -3.81 -0.05
N ALA A 69 -13.83 -3.21 1.10
CA ALA A 69 -13.12 -2.06 1.63
C ALA A 69 -12.49 -2.41 2.98
N LEU A 70 -11.32 -1.84 3.23
CA LEU A 70 -10.63 -1.95 4.52
C LEU A 70 -10.92 -0.68 5.32
N TYR A 71 -11.47 -0.82 6.51
CA TYR A 71 -11.76 0.27 7.41
C TYR A 71 -10.75 0.26 8.55
N ALA A 72 -10.23 1.44 8.88
CA ALA A 72 -9.33 1.65 10.00
C ALA A 72 -9.97 2.66 10.96
N GLY A 73 -10.30 2.18 12.16
CA GLY A 73 -10.71 3.00 13.28
C GLY A 73 -9.46 3.51 14.01
N THR A 74 -9.36 4.83 14.12
CA THR A 74 -8.20 5.48 14.73
C THR A 74 -8.64 6.43 15.84
N SER A 75 -7.66 6.93 16.60
CA SER A 75 -7.88 7.96 17.61
C SER A 75 -8.37 9.30 17.06
N GLN A 76 -8.42 9.47 15.74
CA GLN A 76 -8.84 10.71 15.06
C GLN A 76 -10.00 10.50 14.07
N GLY A 77 -10.58 9.31 14.00
CA GLY A 77 -11.73 9.06 13.14
C GLY A 77 -11.77 7.67 12.53
N LEU A 78 -12.72 7.51 11.62
CA LEU A 78 -12.84 6.33 10.76
C LEU A 78 -12.31 6.65 9.37
N PHE A 79 -11.43 5.79 8.87
CA PHE A 79 -10.86 5.90 7.54
C PHE A 79 -11.17 4.65 6.73
N VAL A 80 -11.30 4.81 5.42
CA VAL A 80 -11.60 3.71 4.49
C VAL A 80 -10.61 3.68 3.33
N LEU A 81 -10.11 2.48 3.03
CA LEU A 81 -9.31 2.15 1.86
C LEU A 81 -10.15 1.23 0.95
N ARG A 82 -10.48 1.73 -0.23
CA ARG A 82 -11.22 0.95 -1.25
C ARG A 82 -10.23 0.34 -2.23
N SER A 83 -10.56 -0.82 -2.81
CA SER A 83 -9.66 -1.64 -3.66
C SER A 83 -8.94 -0.93 -4.82
N LYS A 84 -9.40 0.23 -5.29
CA LYS A 84 -8.74 1.02 -6.35
C LYS A 84 -7.88 2.18 -5.82
N SER A 85 -8.00 2.50 -4.53
CA SER A 85 -7.24 3.54 -3.85
C SER A 85 -6.01 2.93 -3.18
N LYS A 86 -4.89 3.65 -3.22
CA LYS A 86 -3.71 3.36 -2.38
C LYS A 86 -3.73 4.15 -1.07
N THR A 87 -4.70 5.05 -0.90
CA THR A 87 -4.78 5.94 0.26
C THR A 87 -6.07 5.73 1.02
N PHE A 88 -5.96 5.74 2.34
CA PHE A 88 -7.09 5.84 3.25
C PHE A 88 -7.72 7.22 3.14
N ARG A 89 -9.05 7.28 3.13
CA ARG A 89 -9.82 8.52 3.12
C ARG A 89 -10.71 8.59 4.35
N PRO A 90 -10.92 9.77 4.95
CA PRO A 90 -11.82 9.91 6.08
C PRO A 90 -13.26 9.57 5.66
N VAL A 91 -13.99 8.88 6.54
CA VAL A 91 -15.43 8.69 6.40
C VAL A 91 -16.12 9.92 6.99
N THR A 92 -16.89 10.63 6.16
CA THR A 92 -17.58 11.87 6.54
C THR A 92 -18.47 11.65 7.77
N GLY A 93 -18.38 12.57 8.74
CA GLY A 93 -19.14 12.50 9.99
C GLY A 93 -18.53 11.62 11.09
N MET A 94 -17.39 10.95 10.82
CA MET A 94 -16.74 10.02 11.75
C MET A 94 -15.37 10.54 12.20
N SER A 95 -15.31 11.70 12.84
CA SER A 95 -14.06 12.36 13.29
C SER A 95 -13.71 12.14 14.77
N GLY A 96 -14.41 11.21 15.44
CA GLY A 96 -14.18 10.85 16.84
C GLY A 96 -13.25 9.65 16.99
N ASN A 97 -12.75 9.45 18.20
CA ASN A 97 -11.94 8.28 18.54
C ASN A 97 -12.72 6.98 18.29
N CYS A 98 -12.16 6.06 17.50
CA CYS A 98 -12.82 4.85 17.05
C CYS A 98 -12.12 3.60 17.61
N TRP A 99 -12.60 3.18 18.79
CA TRP A 99 -12.00 2.10 19.58
C TRP A 99 -12.10 0.71 18.98
N SER A 100 -13.22 0.41 18.32
CA SER A 100 -13.51 -0.93 17.80
C SER A 100 -14.41 -0.85 16.59
N LEU A 101 -14.18 -1.75 15.64
CA LEU A 101 -15.02 -1.97 14.47
C LEU A 101 -15.49 -3.43 14.46
N LEU A 102 -16.78 -3.63 14.20
CA LEU A 102 -17.37 -4.94 13.95
C LEU A 102 -18.03 -4.90 12.57
N SER A 103 -17.81 -5.95 11.79
CA SER A 103 -18.50 -6.16 10.51
C SER A 103 -19.44 -7.35 10.66
N SER A 104 -20.69 -7.20 10.24
CA SER A 104 -21.57 -8.33 9.92
C SER A 104 -21.63 -8.51 8.40
N GLU A 105 -21.87 -9.74 7.97
CA GLU A 105 -22.39 -10.03 6.65
C GLU A 105 -23.90 -10.16 6.83
N ASP A 106 -24.68 -9.28 6.18
CA ASP A 106 -26.12 -9.49 6.01
C ASP A 106 -26.36 -10.37 4.78
#